data_AF-A0A0S7Y3Z1-F1
#
_entry.id   AF-A0A0S7Y3Z1-F1
#
_cell.length_a   1.000
_cell.length_b   1.000
_cell.length_c   1.000
_cell.angle_alpha   90.00
_cell.angle_beta   90.00
_cell.angle_gamma   90.00
#
_symmetry.space_group_name_H-M   'P 1'
#
loop_
_entity.id
_entity.type
_entity.pdbx_description
1 polymer ?
#
loop_
_entity_poly.entity_id
_entity_poly.type
_entity_poly.pdbx_seq_one_letter_code
_entity_poly.pdbx_strand_id
1 'polypeptide(L)'
;MECIYQPRPGRLLKVGFLFSGGASSLKSAFKSSIHGVKYGIAFALTDNQNASGIKFCQEVGLPLIIADYKQFCEKHRLKPRDLSQRST
;
A
#
# COMPACT_ATOMS: atom_id res chain seq x y z
N MET A 1 -16.95 -8.57 17.89
CA MET A 1 -16.36 -8.34 16.56
C MET A 1 -16.46 -9.66 15.82
N GLU A 2 -17.30 -9.73 14.79
CA GLU A 2 -17.52 -10.97 14.03
C GLU A 2 -16.38 -11.17 13.02
N CYS A 3 -15.85 -12.39 12.93
CA CYS A 3 -14.77 -12.70 12.00
C CYS A 3 -15.34 -12.83 10.58
N ILE A 4 -15.22 -11.77 9.79
CA ILE A 4 -15.77 -11.72 8.42
C ILE A 4 -14.94 -12.49 7.37
N TYR A 5 -13.78 -13.02 7.75
CA TYR A 5 -12.92 -13.78 6.85
C TYR A 5 -12.18 -14.89 7.58
N GLN A 6 -12.38 -16.13 7.11
CA GLN A 6 -11.59 -17.28 7.52
C GLN A 6 -10.61 -17.66 6.40
N PRO A 7 -9.29 -17.63 6.67
CA PRO A 7 -8.31 -18.08 5.68
C PRO A 7 -8.52 -19.56 5.37
N ARG A 8 -8.43 -19.93 4.09
CA ARG A 8 -8.49 -21.33 3.68
C ARG A 8 -7.28 -22.08 4.27
N PRO A 9 -7.47 -23.26 4.91
CA PRO A 9 -6.37 -24.05 5.44
C PRO A 9 -5.31 -24.32 4.37
N GLY A 10 -4.03 -24.18 4.74
CA GLY A 10 -2.89 -24.43 3.85
C GLY A 10 -2.64 -23.36 2.79
N ARG A 11 -3.45 -22.29 2.69
CA ARG A 11 -3.23 -21.21 1.73
C ARG A 11 -2.63 -19.98 2.40
N LEU A 12 -1.50 -19.53 1.87
CA LEU A 12 -0.85 -18.29 2.28
C LEU A 12 -1.75 -17.09 1.96
N LEU A 13 -2.07 -16.26 2.97
CA LEU A 13 -2.78 -15.00 2.75
C LEU A 13 -1.93 -14.06 1.88
N LYS A 14 -2.51 -13.43 0.86
CA LYS A 14 -1.80 -12.45 0.04
C LYS A 14 -2.16 -11.05 0.51
N VAL A 15 -1.14 -10.24 0.81
CA VAL A 15 -1.31 -8.90 1.40
C VAL A 15 -0.72 -7.85 0.46
N GLY A 16 -1.48 -6.78 0.21
CA GLY A 16 -0.98 -5.56 -0.39
C GLY A 16 -0.68 -4.51 0.69
N PHE A 17 0.42 -3.78 0.57
CA PHE A 17 0.78 -2.72 1.51
C PHE A 17 0.61 -1.35 0.86
N LEU A 18 -0.14 -0.46 1.52
CA LEU A 18 -0.29 0.94 1.09
C LEU A 18 0.57 1.83 1.99
N PHE A 19 1.38 2.72 1.41
CA PHE A 19 2.24 3.63 2.17
C PHE A 19 2.45 4.97 1.44
N SER A 20 2.70 6.04 2.18
CA SER A 20 2.97 7.39 1.62
C SER A 20 4.30 7.99 2.09
N GLY A 21 5.00 7.32 3.02
CA GLY A 21 6.24 7.78 3.65
C GLY A 21 7.33 6.70 3.69
N GLY A 22 7.96 6.51 4.86
CA GLY A 22 9.13 5.63 5.02
C GLY A 22 8.86 4.11 5.08
N ALA A 23 7.59 3.71 5.01
CA ALA A 23 7.15 2.31 5.00
C ALA A 23 7.69 1.46 6.16
N SER A 24 7.78 2.02 7.37
CA SER A 24 8.27 1.30 8.57
C SER A 24 7.46 0.04 8.86
N SER A 25 6.14 0.10 8.78
CA SER A 25 5.26 -1.06 8.99
C SER A 25 5.47 -2.15 7.94
N LEU A 26 5.66 -1.79 6.67
CA LEU A 26 6.00 -2.73 5.61
C LEU A 26 7.34 -3.42 5.89
N LYS A 27 8.37 -2.67 6.28
CA LYS A 27 9.69 -3.20 6.64
C LYS A 27 9.59 -4.21 7.79
N SER A 28 8.82 -3.87 8.84
CA SER A 28 8.60 -4.77 9.98
C SER A 28 7.82 -6.03 9.60
N ALA A 29 6.77 -5.89 8.77
CA ALA A 29 6.01 -7.02 8.26
C ALA A 29 6.87 -7.95 7.40
N PHE A 30 7.64 -7.39 6.47
CA PHE A 30 8.50 -8.17 5.58
C PHE A 30 9.57 -9.01 6.34
N LYS A 31 10.08 -8.48 7.46
CA LYS A 31 11.05 -9.17 8.33
C LYS A 31 10.41 -10.13 9.36
N SER A 32 9.09 -10.19 9.41
CA SER A 32 8.38 -11.00 10.39
C SER A 32 8.57 -12.49 10.13
N SER A 33 8.72 -13.30 11.18
CA SER A 33 8.85 -14.76 11.06
C SER A 33 7.62 -15.46 10.49
N ILE A 34 6.45 -14.80 10.49
CA ILE A 34 5.22 -15.31 9.89
C ILE A 34 5.02 -14.88 8.44
N HIS A 35 5.87 -14.01 7.91
CA HIS A 35 5.94 -13.70 6.48
C HIS A 35 6.51 -14.91 5.73
N GLY A 36 5.88 -15.29 4.62
CA GLY A 36 6.16 -16.54 3.88
C GLY A 36 5.48 -17.79 4.47
N VAL A 37 4.98 -17.72 5.71
CA VAL A 37 4.33 -18.85 6.41
C VAL A 37 2.81 -18.68 6.51
N LYS A 38 2.37 -17.54 7.06
CA LYS A 38 0.94 -17.22 7.23
C LYS A 38 0.44 -16.25 6.17
N TYR A 39 1.29 -15.33 5.76
CA TYR A 39 0.99 -14.39 4.67
C TYR A 39 2.22 -14.13 3.80
N GLY A 40 1.99 -13.69 2.56
CA GLY A 40 2.99 -13.21 1.64
C GLY A 40 2.61 -11.82 1.14
N ILE A 41 3.59 -10.92 1.11
CA ILE A 41 3.36 -9.58 0.58
C ILE A 41 3.44 -9.66 -0.95
N ALA A 42 2.32 -9.35 -1.61
CA ALA A 42 2.18 -9.49 -3.05
C ALA A 42 2.62 -8.23 -3.80
N PHE A 43 2.36 -7.05 -3.22
CA PHE A 43 2.76 -5.77 -3.78
C PHE A 43 2.78 -4.69 -2.69
N ALA A 44 3.46 -3.59 -2.99
CA ALA A 44 3.30 -2.33 -2.30
C ALA A 44 2.75 -1.27 -3.25
N LEU A 45 1.94 -0.35 -2.72
CA LEU A 45 1.37 0.77 -3.45
C LEU A 45 1.68 2.06 -2.69
N THR A 46 2.10 3.08 -3.44
CA THR A 46 2.26 4.43 -2.91
C THR A 46 1.62 5.45 -3.82
N ASP A 47 1.05 6.49 -3.21
CA ASP A 47 0.52 7.66 -3.89
C ASP A 47 1.56 8.77 -4.06
N ASN A 48 2.74 8.60 -3.47
CA ASN A 48 3.80 9.59 -3.41
C ASN A 48 5.06 9.07 -4.12
N GLN A 49 5.40 9.67 -5.27
CA GLN A 49 6.59 9.30 -6.05
C GLN A 49 7.91 9.46 -5.29
N ASN A 50 7.93 10.28 -4.22
CA ASN A 50 9.12 10.57 -3.43
C ASN A 50 9.14 9.85 -2.08
N ALA A 51 8.22 8.90 -1.85
CA ALA A 51 8.17 8.15 -0.60
C ALA A 51 9.48 7.37 -0.38
N SER A 52 10.15 7.59 0.76
CA SER A 52 11.42 6.92 1.06
C SER A 52 11.31 5.41 1.22
N GLY A 53 10.09 4.88 1.41
CA GLY A 53 9.81 3.44 1.37
C GLY A 53 9.98 2.78 0.00
N ILE A 54 10.04 3.55 -1.10
CA ILE A 54 10.23 3.03 -2.46
C ILE A 54 11.56 2.27 -2.58
N LYS A 55 12.64 2.84 -2.02
CA LYS A 55 13.98 2.22 -2.05
C LYS A 55 13.97 0.82 -1.44
N PHE A 56 13.30 0.67 -0.30
CA PHE A 56 13.15 -0.64 0.33
C PHE A 56 12.43 -1.65 -0.57
N CYS A 57 11.36 -1.24 -1.26
CA CYS A 57 10.63 -2.13 -2.17
C CYS A 57 11.53 -2.59 -3.34
N GLN A 58 12.32 -1.67 -3.90
CA GLN A 58 13.28 -1.97 -4.95
C GLN A 58 14.39 -2.91 -4.47
N GLU A 59 14.95 -2.65 -3.28
CA GLU A 59 16.02 -3.46 -2.67
C GLU A 59 15.60 -4.92 -2.46
N VAL A 60 14.36 -5.18 -2.05
CA VAL A 60 13.86 -6.54 -1.80
C VAL A 60 13.14 -7.16 -3.00
N GLY A 61 13.12 -6.47 -4.15
CA GLY A 61 12.43 -6.93 -5.35
C GLY A 61 10.90 -7.04 -5.20
N LEU A 62 10.29 -6.26 -4.32
CA LEU A 62 8.84 -6.25 -4.12
C LEU A 62 8.16 -5.44 -5.22
N PRO A 63 7.14 -5.99 -5.92
CA PRO A 63 6.36 -5.24 -6.90
C PRO A 63 5.80 -3.95 -6.30
N LEU A 64 6.09 -2.83 -6.95
CA LEU A 64 5.71 -1.50 -6.48
C LEU A 64 4.81 -0.82 -7.53
N ILE A 65 3.67 -0.32 -7.06
CA ILE A 65 2.75 0.50 -7.85
C ILE A 65 2.83 1.93 -7.34
N ILE A 66 3.17 2.86 -8.22
CA ILE A 66 3.17 4.30 -7.92
C ILE A 66 1.90 4.89 -8.56
N ALA A 67 0.89 5.13 -7.74
CA ALA A 67 -0.38 5.70 -8.14
C ALA A 67 -0.40 7.19 -7.79
N ASP A 68 0.30 8.01 -8.56
CA ASP A 68 0.40 9.45 -8.31
C ASP A 68 -0.97 10.12 -8.40
N TYR A 69 -1.55 10.37 -7.23
CA TYR A 69 -2.87 10.96 -7.10
C TYR A 69 -2.91 12.39 -7.66
N LYS A 70 -1.82 13.14 -7.53
CA LYS A 70 -1.73 14.52 -8.03
C LYS A 70 -1.74 14.51 -9.55
N GLN A 71 -0.92 13.67 -10.17
CA GLN A 71 -0.88 13.51 -11.63
C GLN A 71 -2.23 13.04 -12.18
N PHE A 72 -2.88 12.09 -11.48
CA PHE A 72 -4.23 11.65 -11.84
C PHE A 72 -5.23 12.82 -11.82
N CYS A 73 -5.26 13.60 -10.74
CA CYS A 73 -6.17 14.73 -10.62
C CYS A 73 -5.91 15.80 -11.70
N GLU A 74 -4.65 16.13 -11.96
CA GLU A 74 -4.26 17.09 -13.01
C GLU A 74 -4.73 16.62 -14.40
N LYS A 75 -4.48 15.34 -14.73
CA LYS A 75 -4.90 14.74 -16.01
C LYS A 75 -6.42 14.80 -16.20
N HIS A 76 -7.18 14.58 -15.13
CA HIS A 76 -8.65 14.53 -15.17
C HIS A 76 -9.32 15.85 -14.78
N ARG A 77 -8.55 16.93 -14.60
CA ARG A 77 -9.04 18.26 -14.16
C ARG A 77 -9.88 18.18 -12.87
N LEU A 78 -9.54 17.25 -11.98
CA LEU A 78 -10.19 17.06 -10.70
C LEU A 78 -9.57 18.02 -9.67
N LYS A 79 -10.41 18.66 -8.86
CA LYS A 79 -9.99 19.52 -7.74
C LYS A 79 -10.35 18.82 -6.42
N PRO A 80 -9.51 17.90 -5.91
CA PRO A 80 -9.83 17.11 -4.73
C PRO A 80 -9.89 17.93 -3.42
N ARG A 81 -9.43 19.18 -3.49
CA ARG A 81 -9.39 20.12 -2.36
C ARG A 81 -10.17 21.40 -2.64
N ASP A 82 -11.27 21.31 -3.39
CA ASP A 82 -12.20 22.43 -3.45
C ASP A 82 -13.09 22.44 -2.20
N LEU A 83 -12.52 22.92 -1.09
CA LEU A 83 -13.24 23.10 0.18
C LEU A 83 -14.42 24.09 0.04
N SER A 84 -14.46 24.90 -1.03
CA SER A 84 -15.59 25.78 -1.33
C SER A 84 -16.83 25.04 -1.87
N GLN A 85 -16.67 23.78 -2.29
CA GLN A 85 -17.76 22.89 -2.71
C GLN A 85 -18.27 21.98 -1.60
N ARG A 86 -17.74 22.10 -0.37
CA ARG A 86 -18.39 21.54 0.83
C ARG A 86 -19.53 22.46 1.26
N SER A 87 -20.51 22.66 0.38
CA SER A 87 -21.80 23.21 0.80
C SER A 87 -22.41 22.20 1.78
N THR A 88 -22.61 22.66 3.01
CA THR A 88 -23.45 21.99 4.00
C THR A 88 -24.91 22.13 3.60
#